data_AF-A0A1F3XTE7-F1
#
_entry.id   AF-A0A1F3XTE7-F1
#
_cell.length_a   1.000
_cell.length_b   1.000
_cell.length_c   1.000
_cell.angle_alpha   90.00
_cell.angle_beta   90.00
_cell.angle_gamma   90.00
#
_symmetry.space_group_name_H-M   'P 1'
#
loop_
_entity.id
_entity.type
_entity.pdbx_description
1 polymer ?
#
loop_
_entity_poly.entity_id
_entity_poly.type
_entity_poly.pdbx_seq_one_letter_code
_entity_poly.pdbx_strand_id
1 'polypeptide(L)'
;MFESFSNRELATGIWALLIFPAALCSTSKGRKSLAEFIKVLAGRAILITLSLLFVYVCWEVWLLEQIGIWDRTHLKDTYVWFLFSALAIFLKYIPPTESNQIAFGALLKETLCALVIFEFIVNFYTFSLPTELLLVPVVSLIAITAHIAEKTPEHRLTAKILSSALGLFVVYALYHTIRATIADPAIFSVASARQLLVPSLLTVLFIPALYLFALYAAYEMMFFRISWNLKKHPGWQKRTKWRAIKTGQISLRRTQRLSKVLARTVWNAKTLQEVESIFERFCQPPIALKPNDRVKVKTTRETGQIVSSHVDFAFVRFPDGDAEIWIGNLEVLPDGANSK
;
A
#
# COMPACT_ATOMS: atom_id res chain seq x y z
N MET A 1 -30.22 18.27 -13.14
CA MET A 1 -28.87 17.63 -13.15
C MET A 1 -27.97 18.12 -12.03
N PHE A 2 -28.06 19.39 -11.56
CA PHE A 2 -27.31 19.89 -10.40
C PHE A 2 -27.95 19.63 -9.02
N GLU A 3 -29.23 19.23 -8.96
CA GLU A 3 -29.95 19.01 -7.68
C GLU A 3 -29.47 17.80 -6.87
N SER A 4 -28.66 16.90 -7.44
CA SER A 4 -28.14 15.72 -6.73
C SER A 4 -26.74 15.91 -6.14
N PHE A 5 -26.11 17.08 -6.32
CA PHE A 5 -24.76 17.34 -5.83
C PHE A 5 -24.79 18.14 -4.53
N SER A 6 -24.04 17.68 -3.54
CA SER A 6 -23.85 18.40 -2.30
C SER A 6 -23.00 19.66 -2.52
N ASN A 7 -23.10 20.63 -1.61
CA ASN A 7 -22.29 21.84 -1.65
C ASN A 7 -20.78 21.55 -1.71
N ARG A 8 -20.36 20.46 -1.07
CA ARG A 8 -18.96 20.01 -1.08
C ARG A 8 -18.53 19.52 -2.46
N GLU A 9 -19.36 18.72 -3.13
CA GLU A 9 -19.08 18.22 -4.48
C GLU A 9 -19.10 19.36 -5.51
N LEU A 10 -20.00 20.33 -5.34
CA LEU A 10 -20.00 21.54 -6.15
C LEU A 10 -18.73 22.35 -5.94
N ALA A 11 -18.34 22.61 -4.69
CA ALA A 11 -17.12 23.37 -4.39
C ALA A 11 -15.85 22.66 -4.89
N THR A 12 -15.72 21.36 -4.63
CA THR A 12 -14.58 20.55 -5.12
C THR A 12 -14.57 20.45 -6.64
N GLY A 13 -15.72 20.30 -7.28
CA GLY A 13 -15.87 20.32 -8.74
C GLY A 13 -15.45 21.66 -9.35
N ILE A 14 -15.85 22.79 -8.76
CA ILE A 14 -15.43 24.13 -9.19
C ILE A 14 -13.90 24.26 -9.13
N TRP A 15 -13.28 23.88 -8.02
CA TRP A 15 -11.82 23.93 -7.88
C TRP A 15 -11.12 22.97 -8.84
N ALA A 16 -11.56 21.73 -8.94
CA ALA A 16 -10.92 20.68 -9.73
C ALA A 16 -11.09 20.84 -11.24
N LEU A 17 -12.22 21.38 -11.72
CA LEU A 17 -12.54 21.47 -13.15
C LEU A 17 -12.31 22.86 -13.74
N LEU A 18 -12.41 23.93 -12.93
CA LEU A 18 -12.26 25.29 -13.42
C LEU A 18 -10.92 25.89 -13.01
N ILE A 19 -10.67 25.98 -11.70
CA ILE A 19 -9.57 26.81 -11.19
C ILE A 19 -8.22 26.10 -11.32
N PHE A 20 -8.12 24.83 -10.90
CA PHE A 20 -6.88 24.08 -10.93
C PHE A 20 -6.37 23.81 -12.37
N PRO A 21 -7.23 23.39 -13.33
CA PRO A 21 -6.81 23.25 -14.72
C PRO A 21 -6.46 24.60 -15.36
N ALA A 22 -7.21 25.67 -15.07
CA ALA A 22 -6.88 27.01 -15.57
C ALA A 22 -5.50 27.49 -15.08
N ALA A 23 -5.19 27.29 -13.79
CA ALA A 23 -3.89 27.63 -13.21
C ALA A 23 -2.75 26.80 -13.81
N LEU A 24 -2.95 25.49 -14.02
CA LEU A 24 -2.00 24.63 -14.71
C LEU A 24 -1.78 25.07 -16.16
N CYS A 25 -2.85 25.41 -16.88
CA CYS A 25 -2.80 25.84 -18.27
C CYS A 25 -2.22 27.24 -18.47
N SER A 26 -2.20 28.07 -17.43
CA SER A 26 -1.63 29.42 -17.45
C SER A 26 -0.09 29.41 -17.53
N THR A 27 0.55 28.30 -17.18
CA THR A 27 2.01 28.17 -17.23
C THR A 27 2.45 27.18 -18.31
N SER A 28 3.54 27.50 -19.02
CA SER A 28 4.13 26.59 -20.02
C SER A 28 4.56 25.26 -19.40
N LYS A 29 5.07 25.30 -18.16
CA LYS A 29 5.43 24.13 -17.36
C LYS A 29 4.20 23.29 -17.00
N GLY A 30 3.13 23.92 -16.50
CA GLY A 30 1.91 23.19 -16.11
C GLY A 30 1.23 22.49 -17.29
N ARG A 31 1.14 23.15 -18.46
CA ARG A 31 0.66 22.50 -19.70
C ARG A 31 1.49 21.29 -20.09
N LYS A 32 2.82 21.42 -20.02
CA LYS A 32 3.74 20.32 -20.36
C LYS A 32 3.58 19.15 -19.39
N SER A 33 3.54 19.42 -18.09
CA SER A 33 3.32 18.39 -17.06
C SER A 33 1.98 17.68 -17.23
N LEU A 34 0.90 18.42 -17.56
CA LEU A 34 -0.41 17.83 -17.82
C LEU A 34 -0.39 16.92 -19.05
N ALA A 35 0.24 17.36 -20.14
CA ALA A 35 0.38 16.57 -21.36
C ALA A 35 1.21 15.29 -21.12
N GLU A 36 2.31 15.40 -20.38
CA GLU A 36 3.13 14.24 -19.98
C GLU A 36 2.33 13.27 -19.10
N PHE A 37 1.57 13.78 -18.13
CA PHE A 37 0.70 12.97 -17.28
C PHE A 37 -0.35 12.20 -18.09
N ILE A 38 -1.06 12.87 -19.00
CA ILE A 38 -2.05 12.23 -19.88
C ILE A 38 -1.37 11.17 -20.76
N LYS A 39 -0.19 11.46 -21.30
CA LYS A 39 0.57 10.50 -22.12
C LYS A 39 0.98 9.26 -21.33
N VAL A 40 1.35 9.42 -20.06
CA VAL A 40 1.66 8.30 -19.16
C VAL A 40 0.41 7.49 -18.88
N LEU A 41 -0.71 8.13 -18.53
CA LEU A 41 -1.99 7.43 -18.31
C LEU A 41 -2.48 6.66 -19.54
N ALA A 42 -2.25 7.20 -20.74
CA ALA A 42 -2.58 6.56 -22.02
C ALA A 42 -1.60 5.42 -22.40
N GLY A 43 -0.59 5.12 -21.57
CA GLY A 43 0.30 3.99 -21.76
C GLY A 43 -0.45 2.66 -21.67
N ARG A 44 -0.18 1.74 -22.60
CA ARG A 44 -0.88 0.44 -22.70
C ARG A 44 -0.93 -0.33 -21.37
N ALA A 45 0.16 -0.36 -20.62
CA ALA A 45 0.22 -1.06 -19.33
C ALA A 45 -0.71 -0.44 -18.28
N ILE A 46 -0.75 0.89 -18.20
CA ILE A 46 -1.64 1.61 -17.28
C ILE A 46 -3.09 1.43 -17.70
N LEU A 47 -3.41 1.53 -19.00
CA LEU A 47 -4.76 1.29 -19.50
C LEU A 47 -5.26 -0.13 -19.21
N ILE A 48 -4.44 -1.16 -19.44
CA ILE A 48 -4.80 -2.55 -19.12
C ILE A 48 -5.07 -2.68 -17.61
N THR A 49 -4.20 -2.11 -16.79
CA THR A 49 -4.32 -2.15 -15.33
C THR A 49 -5.60 -1.47 -14.85
N LEU A 50 -5.87 -0.24 -15.31
CA LEU A 50 -7.08 0.50 -14.99
C LEU A 50 -8.34 -0.22 -15.48
N SER A 51 -8.27 -0.86 -16.65
CA SER A 51 -9.39 -1.65 -17.19
C SER A 51 -9.69 -2.86 -16.32
N LEU A 52 -8.66 -3.58 -15.85
CA LEU A 52 -8.85 -4.72 -14.94
C LEU A 52 -9.43 -4.28 -13.59
N LEU A 53 -8.99 -3.14 -13.04
CA LEU A 53 -9.58 -2.56 -11.83
C LEU A 53 -11.06 -2.20 -12.05
N PHE A 54 -11.37 -1.56 -13.17
CA PHE A 54 -12.74 -1.18 -13.50
C PHE A 54 -13.65 -2.40 -13.63
N VAL A 55 -13.20 -3.46 -14.30
CA VAL A 55 -13.94 -4.74 -14.40
C VAL A 55 -14.17 -5.35 -13.03
N TYR A 56 -13.16 -5.33 -12.16
CA TYR A 56 -13.29 -5.86 -10.80
C TYR A 56 -14.32 -5.06 -9.98
N VAL A 57 -14.30 -3.73 -10.05
CA VAL A 57 -15.29 -2.88 -9.35
C VAL A 57 -16.69 -3.08 -9.92
N CYS A 58 -16.84 -3.26 -11.24
CA CYS A 58 -18.15 -3.62 -11.82
C CYS A 58 -18.67 -4.95 -11.25
N TRP A 59 -17.79 -5.91 -11.03
CA TRP A 59 -18.13 -7.18 -10.40
C TRP A 59 -18.51 -7.01 -8.91
N GLU A 60 -17.82 -6.16 -8.16
CA GLU A 60 -18.21 -5.83 -6.78
C GLU A 60 -19.59 -5.17 -6.71
N VAL A 61 -19.85 -4.18 -7.56
CA VAL A 61 -21.14 -3.50 -7.63
C VAL A 61 -22.25 -4.49 -7.96
N TRP A 62 -22.02 -5.37 -8.93
CA TRP A 62 -22.96 -6.43 -9.27
C TRP A 62 -23.23 -7.36 -8.08
N LEU A 63 -22.20 -7.77 -7.33
CA LEU A 63 -22.37 -8.57 -6.11
C LEU A 63 -23.20 -7.82 -5.04
N LEU A 64 -22.90 -6.55 -4.80
CA LEU A 64 -23.61 -5.72 -3.81
C LEU A 64 -25.07 -5.47 -4.21
N GLU A 65 -25.36 -5.42 -5.52
CA GLU A 65 -26.72 -5.35 -6.05
C GLU A 65 -27.50 -6.65 -5.78
N GLN A 66 -26.88 -7.82 -6.00
CA GLN A 66 -27.54 -9.11 -5.75
C GLN A 66 -27.95 -9.31 -4.28
N ILE A 67 -27.16 -8.78 -3.34
CA ILE A 67 -27.47 -8.84 -1.89
C ILE A 67 -28.38 -7.69 -1.43
N GLY A 68 -28.83 -6.82 -2.34
CA GLY A 68 -29.76 -5.74 -2.05
C GLY A 68 -29.17 -4.59 -1.20
N ILE A 69 -27.83 -4.48 -1.15
CA ILE A 69 -27.14 -3.37 -0.47
C ILE A 69 -26.95 -2.18 -1.41
N TRP A 70 -26.68 -2.45 -2.69
CA TRP A 70 -26.46 -1.43 -3.70
C TRP A 70 -27.66 -1.32 -4.66
N ASP A 71 -28.00 -0.10 -5.03
CA ASP A 71 -28.95 0.20 -6.11
C ASP A 71 -28.48 1.47 -6.86
N ARG A 72 -29.20 1.86 -7.91
CA ARG A 72 -28.80 2.98 -8.80
C ARG A 72 -28.65 4.32 -8.09
N THR A 73 -29.21 4.50 -6.89
CA THR A 73 -29.03 5.73 -6.11
C THR A 73 -27.57 5.93 -5.67
N HIS A 74 -26.82 4.84 -5.50
CA HIS A 74 -25.41 4.85 -5.07
C HIS A 74 -24.40 4.89 -6.22
N LEU A 75 -24.87 4.99 -7.47
CA LEU A 75 -24.01 5.00 -8.65
C LEU A 75 -23.03 6.18 -8.63
N LYS A 76 -23.49 7.36 -8.21
CA LYS A 76 -22.67 8.55 -8.07
C LYS A 76 -21.54 8.35 -7.04
N ASP A 77 -21.88 7.83 -5.87
CA ASP A 77 -20.93 7.56 -4.79
C ASP A 77 -19.87 6.55 -5.23
N THR A 78 -20.27 5.54 -6.00
CA THR A 78 -19.38 4.50 -6.55
C THR A 78 -18.36 5.09 -7.52
N TYR A 79 -18.76 6.00 -8.41
CA TYR A 79 -17.83 6.66 -9.33
C TYR A 79 -16.83 7.56 -8.60
N VAL A 80 -17.30 8.35 -7.63
CA VAL A 80 -16.44 9.21 -6.81
C VAL A 80 -15.46 8.35 -6.01
N TRP A 81 -15.95 7.29 -5.36
CA TRP A 81 -15.12 6.33 -4.63
C TRP A 81 -14.06 5.68 -5.53
N PHE A 82 -14.43 5.22 -6.72
CA PHE A 82 -13.49 4.60 -7.65
C PHE A 82 -12.36 5.57 -8.04
N LEU A 83 -12.71 6.79 -8.45
CA LEU A 83 -11.76 7.78 -8.95
C LEU A 83 -10.81 8.30 -7.87
N PHE A 84 -11.31 8.51 -6.64
CA PHE A 84 -10.54 9.18 -5.59
C PHE A 84 -10.02 8.23 -4.52
N SER A 85 -10.79 7.22 -4.11
CA SER A 85 -10.38 6.26 -3.08
C SER A 85 -9.65 5.07 -3.71
N ALA A 86 -10.31 4.32 -4.61
CA ALA A 86 -9.76 3.08 -5.16
C ALA A 86 -8.43 3.32 -5.91
N LEU A 87 -8.37 4.36 -6.75
CA LEU A 87 -7.12 4.73 -7.44
C LEU A 87 -6.03 5.23 -6.49
N ALA A 88 -6.36 6.01 -5.45
CA ALA A 88 -5.36 6.49 -4.49
C ALA A 88 -4.75 5.33 -3.71
N ILE A 89 -5.58 4.38 -3.25
CA ILE A 89 -5.13 3.15 -2.61
C ILE A 89 -4.23 2.39 -3.58
N PHE A 90 -4.71 2.12 -4.80
CA PHE A 90 -3.96 1.39 -5.81
C PHE A 90 -2.56 1.97 -6.07
N LEU A 91 -2.48 3.29 -6.29
CA LEU A 91 -1.21 4.01 -6.53
C LEU A 91 -0.27 3.99 -5.32
N LYS A 92 -0.82 3.96 -4.10
CA LYS A 92 -0.03 3.91 -2.86
C LYS A 92 0.62 2.55 -2.63
N TYR A 93 -0.07 1.45 -2.97
CA TYR A 93 0.34 0.10 -2.55
C TYR A 93 1.14 -0.70 -3.58
N ILE A 94 1.13 -0.29 -4.85
CA ILE A 94 1.77 -1.05 -5.93
C ILE A 94 3.25 -0.72 -6.16
N PRO A 95 3.74 0.52 -5.96
CA PRO A 95 5.17 0.78 -6.00
C PRO A 95 5.87 -0.05 -4.90
N PRO A 96 6.84 -0.91 -5.25
CA PRO A 96 7.56 -1.72 -4.29
C PRO A 96 8.62 -0.87 -3.56
N THR A 97 8.21 0.03 -2.68
CA THR A 97 9.14 0.72 -1.78
C THR A 97 9.70 -0.28 -0.76
N GLU A 98 10.98 -0.21 -0.40
CA GLU A 98 11.62 -1.20 0.49
C GLU A 98 10.92 -1.34 1.86
N SER A 99 10.24 -0.29 2.34
CA SER A 99 9.44 -0.31 3.58
C SER A 99 8.02 -0.87 3.41
N ASN A 100 7.40 -0.76 2.23
CA ASN A 100 6.03 -1.25 1.95
C ASN A 100 5.96 -2.80 1.84
N GLN A 101 7.11 -3.46 1.74
CA GLN A 101 7.23 -4.90 1.42
C GLN A 101 7.05 -5.86 2.61
N ILE A 102 6.80 -5.36 3.83
CA ILE A 102 6.64 -6.25 5.01
C ILE A 102 5.32 -5.97 5.76
N ALA A 103 4.71 -4.80 5.53
CA ALA A 103 3.58 -4.30 6.31
C ALA A 103 2.31 -4.02 5.50
N PHE A 104 2.07 -4.71 4.36
CA PHE A 104 0.86 -4.51 3.54
C PHE A 104 -0.42 -4.48 4.38
N GLY A 105 -0.61 -5.44 5.30
CA GLY A 105 -1.79 -5.48 6.16
C GLY A 105 -1.91 -4.33 7.17
N ALA A 106 -0.79 -3.88 7.77
CA ALA A 106 -0.82 -2.80 8.75
C ALA A 106 -1.07 -1.44 8.06
N LEU A 107 -0.35 -1.18 6.96
CA LEU A 107 -0.50 0.03 6.17
C LEU A 107 -1.90 0.10 5.53
N LEU A 108 -2.43 -1.03 5.05
CA LEU A 108 -3.77 -1.10 4.50
C LEU A 108 -4.80 -0.81 5.59
N LYS A 109 -4.69 -1.43 6.77
CA LYS A 109 -5.60 -1.15 7.90
C LYS A 109 -5.65 0.33 8.27
N GLU A 110 -4.49 0.98 8.39
CA GLU A 110 -4.41 2.41 8.69
C GLU A 110 -5.12 3.27 7.64
N THR A 111 -4.90 2.96 6.36
CA THR A 111 -5.48 3.72 5.25
C THR A 111 -6.99 3.46 5.11
N LEU A 112 -7.44 2.24 5.38
CA LEU A 112 -8.86 1.90 5.41
C LEU A 112 -9.59 2.61 6.54
N CYS A 113 -9.04 2.64 7.76
CA CYS A 113 -9.64 3.39 8.87
C CYS A 113 -9.77 4.88 8.52
N ALA A 114 -8.73 5.46 7.93
CA ALA A 114 -8.76 6.87 7.51
C ALA A 114 -9.83 7.12 6.42
N LEU A 115 -9.96 6.22 5.46
CA LEU A 115 -10.96 6.31 4.38
C LEU A 115 -12.39 6.20 4.90
N VAL A 116 -12.67 5.26 5.81
CA VAL A 116 -14.01 5.12 6.40
C VAL A 116 -14.40 6.37 7.19
N ILE A 117 -13.48 6.94 7.98
CA ILE A 117 -13.71 8.20 8.69
C ILE A 117 -13.96 9.35 7.70
N PHE A 118 -13.16 9.42 6.63
CA PHE A 118 -13.31 10.44 5.60
C PHE A 118 -14.66 10.33 4.87
N GLU A 119 -15.05 9.13 4.45
CA GLU A 119 -16.34 8.86 3.79
C GLU A 119 -17.52 9.22 4.69
N PHE A 120 -17.42 8.90 5.99
CA PHE A 120 -18.43 9.32 6.97
C PHE A 120 -18.58 10.85 7.05
N ILE A 121 -17.47 11.59 7.15
CA ILE A 121 -17.49 13.06 7.23
C ILE A 121 -17.98 13.70 5.90
N VAL A 122 -17.68 13.09 4.76
CA VAL A 122 -18.09 13.59 3.43
C VAL A 122 -19.58 13.34 3.19
N ASN A 123 -20.10 12.17 3.56
CA ASN A 123 -21.46 11.77 3.22
C ASN A 123 -22.51 12.33 4.18
N PHE A 124 -22.20 12.50 5.47
CA PHE A 124 -23.20 12.85 6.48
C PHE A 124 -23.30 14.35 6.80
N TYR A 125 -22.32 15.16 6.39
CA TYR A 125 -22.37 16.59 6.67
C TYR A 125 -21.71 17.42 5.58
N THR A 126 -22.41 18.42 5.07
CA THR A 126 -21.85 19.40 4.13
C THR A 126 -22.10 20.81 4.62
N PHE A 127 -21.08 21.66 4.57
CA PHE A 127 -21.23 23.06 4.95
C PHE A 127 -21.99 23.84 3.86
N SER A 128 -22.29 25.11 4.13
CA SER A 128 -22.82 26.00 3.11
C SER A 128 -21.85 26.13 1.93
N LEU A 129 -22.36 26.35 0.72
CA LEU A 129 -21.51 26.44 -0.48
C LEU A 129 -20.38 27.49 -0.37
N PRO A 130 -20.61 28.72 0.16
CA PRO A 130 -19.51 29.68 0.37
C PRO A 130 -18.45 29.15 1.34
N THR A 131 -18.87 28.46 2.41
CA THR A 131 -17.95 27.86 3.38
C THR A 131 -17.12 26.75 2.74
N GLU A 132 -17.74 25.84 1.99
CA GLU A 132 -17.03 24.74 1.28
C GLU A 132 -16.04 25.31 0.25
N LEU A 133 -16.44 26.35 -0.49
CA LEU A 133 -15.59 26.98 -1.51
C LEU A 133 -14.32 27.61 -0.91
N LEU A 134 -14.40 28.14 0.31
CA LEU A 134 -13.26 28.64 1.08
C LEU A 134 -12.46 27.50 1.74
N LEU A 135 -13.16 26.49 2.25
CA LEU A 135 -12.55 25.41 3.02
C LEU A 135 -11.65 24.52 2.16
N VAL A 136 -12.12 24.12 0.97
CA VAL A 136 -11.37 23.26 0.03
C VAL A 136 -9.95 23.77 -0.25
N PRO A 137 -9.73 25.03 -0.69
CA PRO A 137 -8.39 25.53 -0.98
C PRO A 137 -7.56 25.74 0.28
N VAL A 138 -8.17 26.15 1.41
CA VAL A 138 -7.44 26.34 2.68
C VAL A 138 -6.88 25.00 3.19
N VAL A 139 -7.73 23.97 3.26
CA VAL A 139 -7.31 22.62 3.67
C VAL A 139 -6.27 22.06 2.71
N SER A 140 -6.47 22.24 1.39
CA SER A 140 -5.52 21.79 0.37
C SER A 140 -4.16 22.48 0.51
N LEU A 141 -4.14 23.80 0.74
CA LEU A 141 -2.91 24.56 0.90
C LEU A 141 -2.15 24.11 2.16
N ILE A 142 -2.85 23.92 3.27
CA ILE A 142 -2.25 23.42 4.52
C ILE A 142 -1.66 22.03 4.30
N ALA A 143 -2.40 21.12 3.65
CA ALA A 143 -1.96 19.75 3.38
C ALA A 143 -0.73 19.70 2.45
N ILE A 144 -0.75 20.46 1.36
CA ILE A 144 0.38 20.54 0.42
C ILE A 144 1.61 21.12 1.13
N THR A 145 1.43 22.19 1.91
CA THR A 145 2.52 22.83 2.64
C THR A 145 3.10 21.90 3.70
N ALA A 146 2.24 21.18 4.44
CA ALA A 146 2.67 20.18 5.42
C ALA A 146 3.51 19.09 4.75
N HIS A 147 3.06 18.58 3.60
CA HIS A 147 3.76 17.53 2.85
C HIS A 147 5.10 18.00 2.27
N ILE A 148 5.19 19.25 1.81
CA ILE A 148 6.46 19.83 1.34
C ILE A 148 7.42 20.02 2.51
N ALA A 149 6.93 20.57 3.63
CA ALA A 149 7.73 20.81 4.83
C ALA A 149 8.29 19.52 5.45
N GLU A 150 7.58 18.40 5.33
CA GLU A 150 8.02 17.08 5.83
C GLU A 150 9.30 16.58 5.12
N LYS A 151 9.53 16.97 3.86
CA LYS A 151 10.69 16.55 3.06
C LYS A 151 11.99 17.23 3.46
N THR A 152 11.91 18.34 4.18
CA THR A 152 13.06 19.13 4.64
C THR A 152 13.25 18.98 6.15
N PRO A 153 14.42 18.51 6.64
CA PRO A 153 14.67 18.33 8.07
C PRO A 153 14.42 19.60 8.90
N GLU A 154 14.73 20.77 8.33
CA GLU A 154 14.59 22.09 8.95
C GLU A 154 13.13 22.50 9.21
N HIS A 155 12.17 21.98 8.44
CA HIS A 155 10.75 22.35 8.55
C HIS A 155 9.88 21.26 9.18
N ARG A 156 10.49 20.24 9.81
CA ARG A 156 9.75 19.15 10.48
C ARG A 156 8.78 19.64 11.55
N LEU A 157 9.14 20.67 12.30
CA LEU A 157 8.25 21.25 13.31
C LEU A 157 7.00 21.86 12.65
N THR A 158 7.19 22.62 11.56
CA THR A 158 6.09 23.20 10.77
C THR A 158 5.19 22.12 10.20
N ALA A 159 5.78 21.06 9.63
CA ALA A 159 5.02 19.92 9.12
C ALA A 159 4.15 19.28 10.22
N LYS A 160 4.71 19.10 11.42
CA LYS A 160 3.99 18.53 12.56
C LYS A 160 2.84 19.43 13.03
N ILE A 161 3.04 20.75 13.10
CA ILE A 161 2.00 21.71 13.47
C ILE A 161 0.87 21.70 12.45
N LEU A 162 1.19 21.81 11.15
CA LEU A 162 0.19 21.81 10.09
C LEU A 162 -0.59 20.49 10.04
N SER A 163 0.10 19.35 10.20
CA SER A 163 -0.54 18.02 10.26
C SER A 163 -1.44 17.87 11.50
N SER A 164 -1.02 18.43 12.63
CA SER A 164 -1.84 18.43 13.86
C SER A 164 -3.07 19.32 13.71
N ALA A 165 -2.95 20.48 13.05
CA ALA A 165 -4.08 21.35 12.73
C ALA A 165 -5.10 20.65 11.81
N LEU A 166 -4.63 19.93 10.79
CA LEU A 166 -5.50 19.09 9.95
C LEU A 166 -6.18 17.98 10.76
N GLY A 167 -5.44 17.32 11.66
CA GLY A 167 -6.01 16.30 12.55
C GLY A 167 -7.11 16.86 13.45
N LEU A 168 -6.89 18.03 14.06
CA LEU A 168 -7.90 18.73 14.86
C LEU A 168 -9.11 19.13 14.02
N PHE A 169 -8.90 19.59 12.78
CA PHE A 169 -9.98 19.90 11.86
C PHE A 169 -10.83 18.67 11.55
N VAL A 170 -10.21 17.51 11.31
CA VAL A 170 -10.93 16.23 11.10
C VAL A 170 -11.75 15.86 12.34
N VAL A 171 -11.18 15.99 13.55
CA VAL A 171 -11.92 15.73 14.81
C VAL A 171 -13.09 16.69 14.98
N TYR A 172 -12.90 17.97 14.68
CA TYR A 172 -13.96 18.98 14.70
C TYR A 172 -15.08 18.66 13.70
N ALA A 173 -14.72 18.35 12.46
CA ALA A 173 -15.67 17.96 11.43
C ALA A 173 -16.44 16.68 11.83
N LEU A 174 -15.75 15.71 12.42
CA LEU A 174 -16.36 14.48 12.92
C LEU A 174 -17.35 14.77 14.06
N TYR A 175 -16.98 15.61 15.02
CA TYR A 175 -17.88 16.03 16.10
C TYR A 175 -19.15 16.71 15.57
N HIS A 176 -19.01 17.65 14.63
CA HIS A 176 -20.15 18.32 13.99
C HIS A 176 -21.02 17.34 13.20
N THR A 177 -20.40 16.43 12.46
CA THR A 177 -21.10 15.38 11.72
C THR A 177 -21.90 14.50 12.66
N ILE A 178 -21.29 13.99 13.73
CA ILE A 178 -21.97 13.14 14.74
C ILE A 178 -23.12 13.91 15.41
N ARG A 179 -22.92 15.18 15.76
CA ARG A 179 -23.99 15.99 16.37
C ARG A 179 -25.16 16.24 15.43
N ALA A 180 -24.89 16.60 14.18
CA ALA A 180 -25.93 16.75 13.16
C ALA A 180 -26.64 15.41 12.93
N THR A 181 -25.88 14.31 12.96
CA THR A 181 -26.37 12.94 12.76
C THR A 181 -27.29 12.47 13.89
N ILE A 182 -26.97 12.78 15.14
CA ILE A 182 -27.83 12.41 16.28
C ILE A 182 -29.10 13.26 16.34
N ALA A 183 -29.06 14.50 15.81
CA ALA A 183 -30.18 15.42 15.83
C ALA A 183 -31.28 15.08 14.79
N ASP A 184 -30.97 14.26 13.78
CA ASP A 184 -31.91 13.88 12.72
C ASP A 184 -32.40 12.42 12.87
N PRO A 185 -33.68 12.18 13.20
CA PRO A 185 -34.25 10.84 13.33
C PRO A 185 -34.22 10.01 12.03
N ALA A 186 -34.14 10.66 10.85
CA ALA A 186 -34.16 9.98 9.55
C ALA A 186 -32.91 9.13 9.28
N ILE A 187 -31.87 9.28 10.10
CA ILE A 187 -30.58 8.59 9.93
C ILE A 187 -30.63 7.11 10.33
N PHE A 188 -31.62 6.70 11.12
CA PHE A 188 -31.86 5.27 11.38
C PHE A 188 -32.58 4.57 10.21
N SER A 189 -32.78 5.26 9.07
CA SER A 189 -33.35 4.66 7.88
C SER A 189 -32.36 3.70 7.19
N VAL A 190 -32.92 2.71 6.48
CA VAL A 190 -32.15 1.78 5.64
C VAL A 190 -31.34 2.52 4.57
N ALA A 191 -31.86 3.65 4.07
CA ALA A 191 -31.18 4.46 3.06
C ALA A 191 -29.88 5.10 3.60
N SER A 192 -29.94 5.69 4.80
CA SER A 192 -28.76 6.25 5.47
C SER A 192 -27.73 5.19 5.85
N ALA A 193 -28.19 3.99 6.26
CA ALA A 193 -27.30 2.86 6.50
C ALA A 193 -26.57 2.43 5.22
N ARG A 194 -27.27 2.35 4.07
CA ARG A 194 -26.64 2.03 2.78
C ARG A 194 -25.64 3.09 2.33
N GLN A 195 -25.92 4.38 2.53
CA GLN A 195 -24.99 5.48 2.21
C GLN A 195 -23.65 5.37 2.95
N LEU A 196 -23.63 4.80 4.15
CA LEU A 196 -22.39 4.52 4.89
C LEU A 196 -21.75 3.19 4.48
N LEU A 197 -22.58 2.16 4.35
CA LEU A 197 -22.11 0.79 4.12
C LEU A 197 -21.53 0.59 2.72
N VAL A 198 -22.12 1.21 1.68
CA VAL A 198 -21.71 0.97 0.29
C VAL A 198 -20.23 1.34 0.06
N PRO A 199 -19.75 2.56 0.35
CA PRO A 199 -18.33 2.92 0.14
C PRO A 199 -17.38 2.08 1.00
N SER A 200 -17.77 1.80 2.25
CA SER A 200 -17.00 0.96 3.17
C SER A 200 -16.86 -0.47 2.64
N LEU A 201 -17.96 -1.07 2.17
CA LEU A 201 -17.99 -2.43 1.62
C LEU A 201 -17.24 -2.53 0.30
N LEU A 202 -17.39 -1.55 -0.59
CA LEU A 202 -16.56 -1.45 -1.80
C LEU A 202 -15.07 -1.47 -1.43
N THR A 203 -14.66 -0.68 -0.43
CA THR A 203 -13.27 -0.67 0.02
C THR A 203 -12.80 -2.00 0.60
N VAL A 204 -13.64 -2.68 1.38
CA VAL A 204 -13.32 -4.01 1.95
C VAL A 204 -13.23 -5.08 0.86
N LEU A 205 -14.16 -5.09 -0.10
CA LEU A 205 -14.16 -6.03 -1.23
C LEU A 205 -13.00 -5.76 -2.20
N PHE A 206 -12.46 -4.53 -2.20
CA PHE A 206 -11.35 -4.14 -3.04
C PHE A 206 -10.00 -4.67 -2.52
N ILE A 207 -9.93 -5.05 -1.24
CA ILE A 207 -8.72 -5.59 -0.59
C ILE A 207 -8.18 -6.83 -1.32
N PRO A 208 -8.99 -7.88 -1.63
CA PRO A 208 -8.55 -9.00 -2.43
C PRO A 208 -7.91 -8.60 -3.77
N ALA A 209 -8.51 -7.68 -4.52
CA ALA A 209 -7.92 -7.19 -5.77
C ALA A 209 -6.56 -6.52 -5.52
N LEU A 210 -6.48 -5.61 -4.55
CA LEU A 210 -5.22 -4.95 -4.18
C LEU A 210 -4.13 -5.96 -3.83
N TYR A 211 -4.47 -7.01 -3.10
CA TYR A 211 -3.53 -8.07 -2.75
C TYR A 211 -3.03 -8.81 -3.99
N LEU A 212 -3.94 -9.18 -4.91
CA LEU A 212 -3.57 -9.86 -6.15
C LEU A 212 -2.70 -8.98 -7.06
N PHE A 213 -3.00 -7.69 -7.16
CA PHE A 213 -2.17 -6.74 -7.92
C PHE A 213 -0.80 -6.53 -7.26
N ALA A 214 -0.73 -6.41 -5.94
CA ALA A 214 0.54 -6.31 -5.23
C ALA A 214 1.39 -7.58 -5.42
N LEU A 215 0.77 -8.75 -5.39
CA LEU A 215 1.42 -10.03 -5.66
C LEU A 215 1.91 -10.11 -7.11
N TYR A 216 1.08 -9.74 -8.08
CA TYR A 216 1.44 -9.67 -9.49
C TYR A 216 2.65 -8.74 -9.70
N ALA A 217 2.61 -7.52 -9.15
CA ALA A 217 3.70 -6.55 -9.27
C ALA A 217 5.01 -7.08 -8.63
N ALA A 218 4.91 -7.78 -7.48
CA ALA A 218 6.06 -8.41 -6.85
C ALA A 218 6.69 -9.51 -7.74
N TYR A 219 5.85 -10.33 -8.40
CA TYR A 219 6.31 -11.32 -9.36
C TYR A 219 6.91 -10.70 -10.62
N GLU A 220 6.26 -9.68 -11.19
CA GLU A 220 6.72 -8.98 -12.38
C GLU A 220 8.11 -8.38 -12.16
N MET A 221 8.30 -7.67 -11.04
CA MET A 221 9.60 -7.10 -10.67
C MET A 221 10.67 -8.17 -10.47
N MET A 222 10.33 -9.29 -9.81
CA MET A 222 11.25 -10.42 -9.64
C MET A 222 11.62 -11.05 -10.99
N PHE A 223 10.65 -11.25 -11.88
CA PHE A 223 10.87 -11.83 -13.20
C PHE A 223 11.64 -10.91 -14.13
N PHE A 224 11.43 -9.61 -14.03
CA PHE A 224 12.21 -8.61 -14.74
C PHE A 224 13.69 -8.72 -14.35
N ARG A 225 14.00 -8.72 -13.04
CA ARG A 225 15.38 -8.92 -12.54
C ARG A 225 15.99 -10.24 -12.99
N ILE A 226 15.25 -11.35 -12.91
CA ILE A 226 15.71 -12.66 -13.39
C ILE A 226 16.00 -12.61 -14.89
N SER A 227 15.11 -12.03 -15.69
CA SER A 227 15.28 -11.95 -17.15
C SER A 227 16.46 -11.07 -17.56
N TRP A 228 16.69 -9.98 -16.83
CA TRP A 228 17.81 -9.08 -17.06
C TRP A 228 19.14 -9.75 -16.70
N ASN A 229 19.24 -10.34 -15.51
CA ASN A 229 20.49 -10.93 -15.02
C ASN A 229 20.86 -12.23 -15.75
N LEU A 230 19.86 -13.05 -16.13
CA LEU A 230 20.08 -14.31 -16.83
C LEU A 230 19.86 -14.19 -18.35
N LYS A 231 19.98 -12.99 -18.93
CA LYS A 231 19.71 -12.73 -20.35
C LYS A 231 20.44 -13.69 -21.30
N LYS A 232 21.64 -14.14 -20.93
CA LYS A 232 22.49 -15.07 -21.70
C LYS A 232 22.04 -16.55 -21.63
N HIS A 233 21.19 -16.92 -20.67
CA HIS A 233 20.79 -18.30 -20.41
C HIS A 233 19.25 -18.45 -20.35
N PRO A 234 18.55 -18.50 -21.51
CA PRO A 234 17.09 -18.54 -21.55
C PRO A 234 16.48 -19.79 -20.87
N GLY A 235 17.19 -20.93 -20.90
CA GLY A 235 16.76 -22.15 -20.19
C GLY A 235 16.75 -21.98 -18.67
N TRP A 236 17.73 -21.25 -18.12
CA TRP A 236 17.82 -20.97 -16.68
C TRP A 236 16.71 -20.00 -16.27
N GLN A 237 16.43 -18.98 -17.09
CA GLN A 237 15.33 -18.05 -16.82
C GLN A 237 14.00 -18.76 -16.61
N LYS A 238 13.62 -19.66 -17.53
CA LYS A 238 12.32 -20.34 -17.46
C LYS A 238 12.22 -21.22 -16.21
N ARG A 239 13.28 -21.97 -15.89
CA ARG A 239 13.33 -22.82 -14.69
C ARG A 239 13.28 -22.00 -13.39
N THR A 240 14.08 -20.93 -13.29
CA THR A 240 14.13 -20.06 -12.11
C THR A 240 12.79 -19.36 -11.88
N LYS A 241 12.14 -18.84 -12.93
CA LYS A 241 10.81 -18.22 -12.81
C LYS A 241 9.77 -19.22 -12.30
N TRP A 242 9.75 -20.43 -12.85
CA TRP A 242 8.80 -21.46 -12.44
C TRP A 242 9.02 -21.94 -11.00
N ARG A 243 10.29 -22.15 -10.57
CA ARG A 243 10.59 -22.44 -9.16
C ARG A 243 10.21 -21.28 -8.24
N ALA A 244 10.41 -20.04 -8.68
CA ALA A 244 10.01 -18.87 -7.90
C ALA A 244 8.49 -18.79 -7.69
N ILE A 245 7.68 -19.16 -8.70
CA ILE A 245 6.22 -19.27 -8.55
C ILE A 245 5.88 -20.36 -7.53
N LYS A 246 6.45 -21.56 -7.67
CA LYS A 246 6.18 -22.68 -6.75
C LYS A 246 6.55 -22.38 -5.30
N THR A 247 7.61 -21.59 -5.09
CA THR A 247 8.13 -21.26 -3.76
C THR A 247 7.37 -20.10 -3.13
N GLY A 248 7.08 -19.04 -3.89
CA GLY A 248 6.36 -17.85 -3.42
C GLY A 248 4.85 -18.07 -3.24
N GLN A 249 4.24 -18.87 -4.11
CA GLN A 249 2.80 -19.15 -4.16
C GLN A 249 1.94 -17.87 -4.08
N ILE A 250 0.83 -17.90 -3.33
CA ILE A 250 -0.06 -16.75 -3.15
C ILE A 250 0.46 -15.82 -2.03
N SER A 251 1.60 -16.12 -1.40
CA SER A 251 2.10 -15.31 -0.28
C SER A 251 2.94 -14.13 -0.77
N LEU A 252 2.41 -12.92 -0.58
CA LEU A 252 3.11 -11.67 -0.89
C LEU A 252 4.42 -11.57 -0.10
N ARG A 253 4.38 -11.88 1.20
CA ARG A 253 5.54 -11.87 2.09
C ARG A 253 6.64 -12.82 1.60
N ARG A 254 6.29 -14.07 1.26
CA ARG A 254 7.27 -15.05 0.75
C ARG A 254 7.85 -14.60 -0.58
N THR A 255 7.01 -14.10 -1.49
CA THR A 255 7.43 -13.65 -2.83
C THR A 255 8.39 -12.46 -2.74
N GLN A 256 8.13 -11.49 -1.87
CA GLN A 256 9.01 -10.33 -1.67
C GLN A 256 10.34 -10.72 -1.03
N ARG A 257 10.33 -11.60 -0.02
CA ARG A 257 11.56 -12.15 0.58
C ARG A 257 12.39 -12.91 -0.44
N LEU A 258 11.75 -13.80 -1.20
CA LEU A 258 12.40 -14.58 -2.24
C LEU A 258 13.01 -13.67 -3.31
N SER A 259 12.30 -12.62 -3.73
CA SER A 259 12.79 -11.61 -4.67
C SER A 259 14.07 -10.91 -4.17
N LYS A 260 14.15 -10.56 -2.88
CA LYS A 260 15.37 -9.97 -2.29
C LYS A 260 16.55 -10.94 -2.29
N VAL A 261 16.33 -12.19 -1.89
CA VAL A 261 17.38 -13.22 -1.87
C VAL A 261 17.86 -13.51 -3.28
N LEU A 262 16.94 -13.76 -4.22
CA LEU A 262 17.28 -14.02 -5.62
C LEU A 262 18.01 -12.85 -6.28
N ALA A 263 17.64 -11.60 -5.99
CA ALA A 263 18.31 -10.43 -6.56
C ALA A 263 19.81 -10.40 -6.23
N ARG A 264 20.19 -10.78 -5.00
CA ARG A 264 21.60 -10.82 -4.57
C ARG A 264 22.37 -11.97 -5.22
N THR A 265 21.75 -13.15 -5.28
CA THR A 265 22.47 -14.37 -5.68
C THR A 265 22.52 -14.54 -7.20
N VAL A 266 21.43 -14.24 -7.92
CA VAL A 266 21.38 -14.36 -9.38
C VAL A 266 22.36 -13.40 -10.07
N TRP A 267 22.71 -12.28 -9.42
CA TRP A 267 23.75 -11.37 -9.91
C TRP A 267 25.14 -12.01 -9.96
N ASN A 268 25.47 -12.89 -9.01
CA ASN A 268 26.78 -13.53 -8.87
C ASN A 268 26.82 -14.99 -9.31
N ALA A 269 25.70 -15.56 -9.73
CA ALA A 269 25.58 -16.99 -10.00
C ALA A 269 26.38 -17.40 -11.24
N LYS A 270 27.24 -18.41 -11.07
CA LYS A 270 28.04 -19.01 -12.15
C LYS A 270 27.40 -20.26 -12.72
N THR A 271 26.53 -20.92 -11.95
CA THR A 271 25.86 -22.17 -12.35
C THR A 271 24.37 -22.16 -12.04
N LEU A 272 23.58 -22.94 -12.80
CA LEU A 272 22.15 -23.15 -12.51
C LEU A 272 21.95 -23.81 -11.13
N GLN A 273 22.87 -24.67 -10.73
CA GLN A 273 22.79 -25.41 -9.47
C GLN A 273 22.91 -24.49 -8.26
N GLU A 274 23.75 -23.46 -8.33
CA GLU A 274 23.81 -22.39 -7.32
C GLU A 274 22.46 -21.66 -7.19
N VAL A 275 21.82 -21.31 -8.31
CA VAL A 275 20.49 -20.65 -8.30
C VAL A 275 19.42 -21.59 -7.75
N GLU A 276 19.49 -22.87 -8.12
CA GLU A 276 18.53 -23.89 -7.70
C GLU A 276 18.61 -24.20 -6.20
N SER A 277 19.83 -24.21 -5.63
CA SER A 277 20.08 -24.47 -4.21
C SER A 277 19.42 -23.44 -3.26
N ILE A 278 19.16 -22.23 -3.76
CA ILE A 278 18.49 -21.17 -2.98
C ILE A 278 17.06 -21.57 -2.68
N PHE A 279 16.35 -22.13 -3.65
CA PHE A 279 14.96 -22.53 -3.46
C PHE A 279 14.87 -23.65 -2.42
N GLU A 280 15.83 -24.57 -2.40
CA GLU A 280 15.92 -25.62 -1.39
C GLU A 280 16.19 -25.04 0.00
N ARG A 281 17.18 -24.14 0.12
CA ARG A 281 17.48 -23.44 1.39
C ARG A 281 16.32 -22.58 1.88
N PHE A 282 15.55 -21.98 0.98
CA PHE A 282 14.39 -21.15 1.32
C PHE A 282 13.17 -21.98 1.74
N CYS A 283 13.04 -23.20 1.21
CA CYS A 283 11.97 -24.13 1.58
C CYS A 283 12.26 -24.89 2.88
N GLN A 284 13.53 -24.98 3.29
CA GLN A 284 13.85 -25.50 4.62
C GLN A 284 13.29 -24.55 5.67
N PRO A 285 12.57 -25.07 6.70
CA PRO A 285 12.22 -24.24 7.84
C PRO A 285 13.51 -23.62 8.40
N PRO A 286 13.48 -22.38 8.93
CA PRO A 286 14.61 -21.89 9.71
C PRO A 286 14.95 -23.00 10.71
N ILE A 287 16.24 -23.34 10.82
CA ILE A 287 16.72 -24.32 11.80
C ILE A 287 15.97 -23.99 13.10
N ALA A 288 15.31 -24.98 13.71
CA ALA A 288 14.54 -24.76 14.93
C ALA A 288 15.54 -24.45 16.05
N LEU A 289 15.96 -23.20 16.10
CA LEU A 289 16.96 -22.66 16.99
C LEU A 289 16.32 -22.59 18.37
N LYS A 290 16.77 -23.45 19.27
CA LYS A 290 16.31 -23.47 20.64
C LYS A 290 17.02 -22.36 21.42
N PRO A 291 16.38 -21.81 22.46
CA PRO A 291 17.07 -20.97 23.43
C PRO A 291 18.31 -21.70 23.98
N ASN A 292 19.43 -21.00 24.08
CA ASN A 292 20.77 -21.48 24.46
C ASN A 292 21.57 -22.30 23.42
N ASP A 293 21.06 -22.54 22.21
CA ASP A 293 21.89 -23.15 21.16
C ASP A 293 23.13 -22.27 20.90
N ARG A 294 24.32 -22.88 20.87
CA ARG A 294 25.55 -22.19 20.46
C ARG A 294 25.55 -22.06 18.94
N VAL A 295 25.63 -20.83 18.46
CA VAL A 295 25.64 -20.54 17.02
C VAL A 295 26.87 -19.77 16.63
N LYS A 296 27.38 -20.09 15.44
CA LYS A 296 28.46 -19.36 14.78
C LYS A 296 27.87 -18.52 13.66
N VAL A 297 28.24 -17.25 13.61
CA VAL A 297 27.84 -16.35 12.52
C VAL A 297 28.75 -16.61 11.32
N LYS A 298 28.19 -17.01 10.17
CA LYS A 298 28.95 -17.32 8.95
C LYS A 298 29.79 -16.15 8.45
N THR A 299 29.32 -14.92 8.66
CA THR A 299 29.97 -13.69 8.18
C THR A 299 31.15 -13.27 9.06
N THR A 300 30.96 -13.19 10.38
CA THR A 300 32.00 -12.70 11.32
C THR A 300 32.82 -13.82 11.95
N ARG A 301 32.39 -15.08 11.81
CA ARG A 301 32.93 -16.28 12.50
C ARG A 301 32.83 -16.23 14.02
N GLU A 302 32.19 -15.21 14.58
CA GLU A 302 31.96 -15.08 16.01
C GLU A 302 30.94 -16.11 16.48
N THR A 303 31.14 -16.57 17.72
CA THR A 303 30.25 -17.51 18.39
C THR A 303 29.42 -16.79 19.42
N GLY A 304 28.13 -17.05 19.44
CA GLY A 304 27.22 -16.52 20.44
C GLY A 304 26.19 -17.56 20.88
N GLN A 305 25.35 -17.17 21.84
CA GLN A 305 24.26 -18.01 22.35
C GLN A 305 22.91 -17.42 21.96
N ILE A 306 21.97 -18.26 21.57
CA ILE A 306 20.63 -17.80 21.20
C ILE A 306 19.83 -17.46 22.45
N VAL A 307 19.35 -16.22 22.52
CA VAL A 307 18.44 -15.74 23.57
C VAL A 307 16.98 -16.03 23.18
N SER A 308 16.62 -15.70 21.94
CA SER A 308 15.30 -15.99 21.37
C SER A 308 15.38 -16.10 19.86
N SER A 309 14.48 -16.87 19.25
CA SER A 309 14.39 -17.04 17.81
C SER A 309 12.99 -16.67 17.31
N HIS A 310 12.96 -15.88 16.24
CA HIS A 310 11.78 -15.58 15.45
C HIS A 310 11.90 -16.30 14.09
N VAL A 311 10.87 -16.20 13.25
CA VAL A 311 10.81 -16.91 11.95
C VAL A 311 12.00 -16.58 11.03
N ASP A 312 12.64 -15.42 11.18
CA ASP A 312 13.67 -14.93 10.26
C ASP A 312 14.98 -14.49 10.93
N PHE A 313 14.93 -14.21 12.23
CA PHE A 313 16.03 -13.64 13.00
C PHE A 313 16.14 -14.34 14.34
N ALA A 314 17.36 -14.47 14.85
CA ALA A 314 17.62 -14.85 16.22
C ALA A 314 18.34 -13.71 16.93
N PHE A 315 17.95 -13.45 18.16
CA PHE A 315 18.73 -12.64 19.08
C PHE A 315 19.85 -13.50 19.62
N VAL A 316 21.07 -13.11 19.31
CA VAL A 316 22.28 -13.84 19.70
C VAL A 316 23.07 -12.96 20.67
N ARG A 317 23.38 -13.54 21.83
CA ARG A 317 24.25 -12.95 22.85
C ARG A 317 25.70 -13.24 22.51
N PHE A 318 26.49 -12.18 22.29
CA PHE A 318 27.94 -12.23 22.15
C PHE A 318 28.62 -11.73 23.42
N PRO A 319 29.94 -11.99 23.60
CA PRO A 319 30.71 -11.43 24.70
C PRO A 319 30.64 -9.89 24.78
N ASP A 320 30.51 -9.23 23.62
CA ASP A 320 30.54 -7.76 23.50
C ASP A 320 29.13 -7.12 23.45
N GLY A 321 28.06 -7.93 23.55
CA GLY A 321 26.67 -7.45 23.56
C GLY A 321 25.68 -8.35 22.81
N ASP A 322 24.38 -8.08 22.98
CA ASP A 322 23.31 -8.80 22.29
C ASP A 322 23.09 -8.19 20.89
N ALA A 323 22.96 -9.02 19.84
CA ALA A 323 22.74 -8.59 18.47
C ALA A 323 21.66 -9.42 17.76
N GLU A 324 20.89 -8.76 16.89
CA GLU A 324 19.89 -9.42 16.03
C GLU A 324 20.56 -9.93 14.75
N ILE A 325 20.46 -11.24 14.49
CA ILE A 325 21.12 -11.88 13.36
C ILE A 325 20.12 -12.71 12.55
N TRP A 326 20.20 -12.56 11.22
CA TRP A 326 19.46 -13.41 10.28
C TRP A 326 19.79 -14.89 10.48
N ILE A 327 18.77 -15.73 10.64
CA ILE A 327 18.95 -17.19 10.89
C ILE A 327 19.73 -17.88 9.78
N GLY A 328 19.59 -17.43 8.53
CA GLY A 328 20.35 -17.98 7.40
C GLY A 328 21.87 -17.80 7.51
N ASN A 329 22.32 -16.83 8.31
CA ASN A 329 23.73 -16.56 8.59
C ASN A 329 24.24 -17.28 9.85
N LEU A 330 23.40 -18.06 10.54
CA LEU A 330 23.80 -18.82 11.71
C LEU A 330 24.10 -20.28 11.32
N GLU A 331 25.06 -20.85 12.02
CA GLU A 331 25.43 -22.26 11.96
C GLU A 331 25.43 -22.81 13.39
N VAL A 332 24.59 -23.81 13.67
CA VAL A 332 24.51 -24.42 15.01
C VAL A 332 25.75 -25.26 15.24
N LEU A 333 26.46 -24.99 16.32
CA LEU A 333 27.60 -25.80 16.75
C LEU A 333 27.10 -27.03 17.51
N PRO A 334 27.67 -28.23 17.26
CA PRO A 334 27.31 -29.42 18.02
C PRO A 334 27.68 -29.25 19.50
N ASP A 335 26.82 -29.77 20.38
CA ASP A 335 27.05 -29.77 21.82
C ASP A 335 28.41 -30.40 22.13
N GLY A 336 29.33 -29.61 22.68
CA GLY A 336 30.69 -30.04 23.03
C GLY A 336 31.81 -29.63 22.06
N ALA A 337 31.54 -28.83 21.02
CA ALA A 337 32.61 -28.24 20.20
C ALA A 337 33.36 -27.15 21.01
N ASN A 338 34.44 -27.57 21.68
CA ASN A 338 35.39 -26.65 22.30
C ASN A 338 36.04 -25.75 21.24
N SER A 339 36.05 -24.44 21.52
CA SER A 339 36.78 -23.44 20.75
C SER A 339 38.26 -23.82 20.69
N LYS A 340 38.77 -24.10 19.50
CA LYS A 340 40.19 -23.92 19.18
C LYS A 340 40.37 -22.61 18.46
#